data_AF-A0A922J8T7-F1
#
_entry.id   AF-A0A922J8T7-F1
#
_cell.length_a   1.000
_cell.length_b   1.000
_cell.length_c   1.000
_cell.angle_alpha   90.00
_cell.angle_beta   90.00
_cell.angle_gamma   90.00
#
_symmetry.space_group_name_H-M   'P 1'
#
loop_
_entity.id
_entity.type
_entity.pdbx_description
1 polymer ?
#
loop_
_entity_poly.entity_id
_entity_poly.type
_entity_poly.pdbx_seq_one_letter_code
_entity_poly.pdbx_strand_id
1 'polypeptide(L)'
;MQVSLCTVVDGNATCLKIGFEEEELPILLLTASVILINSCNTEQLEKIPTNLSETFLVLLKKLWAKVHNQMLLPNTMRSIQEAHIYVSNIRTDNIAESIFRLSINSSQATAALPFEVVKRSIFGLGSSSFEDFMLNHWEVSPFRISRAVDVRDDVFSSFLQSLHSTETVPSFLSLILQNSVSCFPISSDELGILSFLEEVRNKLGCPIIYQQDIRVLRTESQLKREVHFFKESLNSCYKNGSHLFNIDDVLKCEEAYQEGYTVALRGMEFRFESIAAIANGVASIFGQPSVGVNMYLTPPNSQGLARHFDDHCVFVCQLFGTKKWTVFSQPNAQLPRLYDSLDSLPGAEAEVSVAECREILLKEGDILYIPRGFPHEACTDNGGSNGSAGFSLHLTLGIEVEPPFEWEGFAHVALCCWSQTQKQPQFSLLDSAVLLDVISVNVLHVAIGLVGDSDPTFRKACLVAAISLSSDTGCWLDLNQRTIFSHLIDKVNTESRFLEAFRSIEVAIQKTEDPFHQIRWLRLLNMEGESIEGIDWDVPFVEMAKLFPLCVRHKDQVEATFMRVKSRFCDEVLFGDVVDSYKMLLDKYRKVINKIAFGVVRFCCISCVKL
;
A
#
# COMPACT_ATOMS: atom_id res chain seq x y z
N MET A 1 27.56 -10.51 22.61
CA MET A 1 26.36 -10.31 23.45
C MET A 1 25.48 -11.53 23.40
N GLN A 2 25.44 -12.29 24.49
CA GLN A 2 24.35 -13.22 24.78
C GLN A 2 23.20 -12.38 25.37
N VAL A 3 21.98 -12.61 24.89
CA VAL A 3 20.79 -11.85 25.26
C VAL A 3 19.79 -12.76 25.95
N SER A 4 18.92 -12.18 26.78
CA SER A 4 17.72 -12.79 27.33
C SER A 4 16.59 -11.76 27.27
N LEU A 5 15.33 -12.18 27.18
CA LEU A 5 14.19 -11.27 27.21
C LEU A 5 13.49 -11.30 28.57
N CYS A 6 13.17 -10.11 29.09
CA CYS A 6 12.46 -9.93 30.34
C CYS A 6 11.19 -9.12 30.08
N THR A 7 10.03 -9.59 30.55
CA THR A 7 8.81 -8.78 30.49
C THR A 7 8.77 -7.80 31.65
N VAL A 8 8.54 -6.53 31.36
CA VAL A 8 8.29 -5.51 32.37
C VAL A 8 6.93 -4.89 32.11
N VAL A 9 6.12 -4.82 33.17
CA VAL A 9 4.84 -4.11 33.15
C VAL A 9 5.14 -2.64 33.43
N ASP A 10 4.93 -1.78 32.44
CA ASP A 10 5.05 -0.32 32.58
C ASP A 10 3.67 0.32 32.37
N GLY A 11 2.99 0.65 33.47
CA GLY A 11 1.59 1.07 33.45
C GLY A 11 0.65 -0.04 32.94
N ASN A 12 -0.15 0.28 31.91
CA ASN A 12 -1.07 -0.67 31.26
C ASN A 12 -0.43 -1.47 30.10
N ALA A 13 0.86 -1.28 29.81
CA ALA A 13 1.54 -1.91 28.69
C ALA A 13 2.59 -2.94 29.17
N THR A 14 2.52 -4.16 28.64
CA THR A 14 3.58 -5.15 28.78
C THR A 14 4.64 -4.91 27.71
N CYS A 15 5.89 -4.67 28.10
CA CYS A 15 7.01 -4.47 27.18
C CYS A 15 8.11 -5.53 27.37
N LEU A 16 8.79 -5.90 26.28
CA LEU A 16 9.93 -6.80 26.30
C LEU A 16 11.22 -5.99 26.40
N LYS A 17 11.90 -6.08 27.55
CA LYS A 17 13.24 -5.54 27.78
C LYS A 17 14.31 -6.59 27.49
N ILE A 18 15.51 -6.11 27.13
CA ILE A 18 16.64 -6.96 26.80
C ILE A 18 17.60 -7.03 28.00
N GLY A 19 17.81 -8.25 28.50
CA GLY A 19 18.88 -8.59 29.43
C GLY A 19 20.14 -9.02 28.68
N PHE A 20 21.30 -8.62 29.19
CA PHE A 20 22.61 -8.96 28.62
C PHE A 20 23.46 -9.68 29.66
N GLU A 21 24.17 -10.72 29.25
CA GLU A 21 25.13 -11.47 30.09
C GLU A 21 26.58 -10.92 29.95
N GLU A 22 26.73 -9.62 29.67
CA GLU A 22 28.04 -8.96 29.44
C GLU A 22 28.34 -7.87 30.48
N GLU A 23 29.56 -7.33 30.45
CA GLU A 23 29.98 -6.19 31.27
C GLU A 23 29.09 -4.95 31.05
N GLU A 24 28.90 -4.16 32.11
CA GLU A 24 27.97 -3.02 32.14
C GLU A 24 28.32 -1.91 31.12
N LEU A 25 29.61 -1.67 30.86
CA LEU A 25 30.06 -0.54 30.04
C LEU A 25 29.64 -0.63 28.56
N PRO A 26 29.86 -1.74 27.83
CA PRO A 26 29.31 -1.92 26.48
C PRO A 26 27.80 -1.74 26.39
N ILE A 27 27.05 -2.17 27.41
CA ILE A 27 25.60 -2.08 27.44
C ILE A 27 25.15 -0.63 27.64
N LEU A 28 25.84 0.14 28.50
CA LEU A 28 25.59 1.57 28.65
C LEU A 28 25.87 2.34 27.36
N LEU A 29 26.95 2.02 26.65
CA LEU A 29 27.25 2.63 25.34
C LEU A 29 26.18 2.30 24.29
N LEU A 30 25.74 1.03 24.22
CA LEU A 30 24.64 0.62 23.35
C LEU A 30 23.35 1.39 23.70
N THR A 31 23.02 1.48 24.99
CA THR A 31 21.81 2.16 25.49
C THR A 31 21.83 3.64 25.14
N ALA A 32 22.94 4.34 25.39
CA ALA A 32 23.10 5.74 25.04
C ALA A 32 22.97 5.94 23.51
N SER A 33 23.59 5.07 22.72
CA SER A 33 23.54 5.16 21.25
C SER A 33 22.12 4.98 20.71
N VAL A 34 21.39 3.97 21.18
CA VAL A 34 19.99 3.71 20.79
C VAL A 34 19.08 4.90 21.15
N ILE A 35 19.22 5.44 22.37
CA ILE A 35 18.44 6.62 22.80
C ILE A 35 18.73 7.82 21.91
N LEU A 36 20.01 8.09 21.61
CA LEU A 36 20.41 9.22 20.76
C LEU A 36 19.82 9.08 19.35
N ILE A 37 19.97 7.90 18.72
CA ILE A 37 19.47 7.64 17.37
C ILE A 37 17.95 7.79 17.31
N ASN A 38 17.22 7.22 18.27
CA ASN A 38 15.75 7.27 18.26
C ASN A 38 15.22 8.67 18.59
N SER A 39 16.03 9.51 19.22
CA SER A 39 15.69 10.92 19.50
C SER A 39 16.03 11.86 18.34
N CYS A 40 16.78 11.41 17.32
CA CYS A 40 17.14 12.26 16.18
C CYS A 40 15.97 12.45 15.21
N ASN A 41 15.81 13.68 14.70
CA ASN A 41 15.00 13.95 13.51
C ASN A 41 15.74 13.53 12.22
N THR A 42 15.07 13.60 11.08
CA THR A 42 15.64 13.18 9.78
C THR A 42 16.94 13.92 9.44
N GLU A 43 16.98 15.25 9.61
CA GLU A 43 18.17 16.07 9.34
C GLU A 43 19.36 15.73 10.26
N GLN A 44 19.09 15.37 11.51
CA GLN A 44 20.11 14.94 12.47
C GLN A 44 20.66 13.56 12.12
N LEU A 45 19.80 12.64 11.68
CA LEU A 45 20.23 11.31 11.23
C LEU A 45 21.16 11.40 10.01
N GLU A 46 20.89 12.32 9.08
CA GLU A 46 21.75 12.57 7.90
C GLU A 46 23.14 13.11 8.25
N LYS A 47 23.31 13.71 9.43
CA LYS A 47 24.62 14.22 9.91
C LYS A 47 25.48 13.13 10.53
N ILE A 48 24.95 11.92 10.76
CA ILE A 48 25.72 10.79 11.30
C ILE A 48 26.69 10.31 10.21
N PRO A 49 28.00 10.22 10.49
CA PRO A 49 28.97 9.71 9.51
C PRO A 49 28.58 8.33 8.96
N THR A 50 28.56 8.16 7.64
CA THR A 50 28.08 6.94 6.96
C THR A 50 28.83 5.69 7.41
N ASN A 51 30.15 5.77 7.59
CA ASN A 51 30.95 4.66 8.07
C ASN A 51 30.54 4.20 9.49
N LEU A 52 30.17 5.15 10.35
CA LEU A 52 29.71 4.88 11.71
C LEU A 52 28.30 4.29 11.71
N SER A 53 27.39 4.86 10.93
CA SER A 53 26.01 4.37 10.83
C SER A 53 25.96 2.95 10.26
N GLU A 54 26.72 2.66 9.21
CA GLU A 54 26.80 1.31 8.61
C GLU A 54 27.42 0.29 9.58
N THR A 55 28.52 0.65 10.24
CA THR A 55 29.17 -0.24 11.23
C THR A 55 28.23 -0.56 12.38
N PHE A 56 27.55 0.46 12.91
CA PHE A 56 26.62 0.29 14.03
C PHE A 56 25.36 -0.48 13.60
N LEU A 57 24.84 -0.25 12.38
CA LEU A 57 23.72 -0.99 11.80
C LEU A 57 24.03 -2.49 11.72
N VAL A 58 25.24 -2.89 11.31
CA VAL A 58 25.67 -4.30 11.31
C VAL A 58 25.65 -4.90 12.71
N LEU A 59 26.09 -4.15 13.72
CA LEU A 59 26.04 -4.59 15.13
C LEU A 59 24.60 -4.76 15.61
N LEU A 60 23.73 -3.78 15.34
CA LEU A 60 22.31 -3.84 15.70
C LEU A 60 21.60 -5.00 15.02
N LYS A 61 21.86 -5.28 13.74
CA LYS A 61 21.26 -6.43 13.02
C LYS A 61 21.68 -7.77 13.63
N LYS A 62 22.95 -7.93 14.01
CA LYS A 62 23.43 -9.15 14.70
C LYS A 62 22.77 -9.33 16.07
N LEU A 63 22.54 -8.23 16.79
CA LEU A 63 21.84 -8.24 18.06
C LEU A 63 20.35 -8.57 17.87
N TRP A 64 19.70 -7.93 16.90
CA TRP A 64 18.32 -8.14 16.51
C TRP A 64 18.04 -9.60 16.14
N ALA A 65 18.93 -10.26 15.41
CA ALA A 65 18.80 -11.68 15.10
C ALA A 65 18.62 -12.56 16.35
N LYS A 66 19.36 -12.27 17.41
CA LYS A 66 19.29 -13.01 18.67
C LYS A 66 18.03 -12.68 19.45
N VAL A 67 17.68 -11.39 19.48
CA VAL A 67 16.46 -10.88 20.14
C VAL A 67 15.21 -11.49 19.49
N HIS A 68 15.10 -11.42 18.17
CA HIS A 68 13.96 -11.92 17.41
C HIS A 68 13.76 -13.43 17.59
N ASN A 69 14.84 -14.22 17.54
CA ASN A 69 14.76 -15.66 17.82
C ASN A 69 14.22 -15.95 19.23
N GLN A 70 14.52 -15.11 20.22
CA GLN A 70 13.97 -15.26 21.57
C GLN A 70 12.51 -14.81 21.67
N MET A 71 12.09 -13.84 20.87
CA MET A 71 10.68 -13.40 20.81
C MET A 71 9.76 -14.50 20.30
N LEU A 72 10.25 -15.39 19.44
CA LEU A 72 9.48 -16.51 18.89
C LEU A 72 9.36 -17.71 19.85
N LEU A 73 10.18 -17.78 20.91
CA LEU A 73 10.19 -18.94 21.81
C LEU A 73 9.06 -18.86 22.85
N PRO A 74 8.21 -19.90 23.00
CA PRO A 74 6.98 -19.81 23.79
C PRO A 74 7.14 -19.57 25.30
N ASN A 75 8.36 -19.62 25.88
CA ASN A 75 8.54 -19.64 27.34
C ASN A 75 9.91 -19.17 27.86
N THR A 76 10.63 -18.29 27.17
CA THR A 76 11.95 -17.81 27.66
C THR A 76 11.84 -16.69 28.70
N MET A 77 10.84 -16.75 29.58
CA MET A 77 10.66 -15.79 30.68
C MET A 77 11.54 -16.20 31.85
N ARG A 78 12.83 -15.82 31.82
CA ARG A 78 13.67 -15.97 33.00
C ARG A 78 13.27 -14.93 34.04
N SER A 79 13.00 -15.41 35.26
CA SER A 79 12.92 -14.56 36.45
C SER A 79 14.19 -13.72 36.57
N ILE A 80 14.06 -12.44 36.93
CA ILE A 80 15.15 -11.45 37.13
C ILE A 80 16.21 -11.93 38.16
N GLN A 81 15.99 -13.06 38.84
CA GLN A 81 16.83 -13.59 39.91
C GLN A 81 18.08 -14.37 39.46
N GLU A 82 18.38 -14.51 38.17
CA GLU A 82 19.66 -15.08 37.73
C GLU A 82 20.79 -14.05 37.86
N ALA A 83 21.75 -14.32 38.76
CA ALA A 83 22.72 -13.37 39.30
C ALA A 83 23.73 -12.75 38.31
N HIS A 84 23.62 -13.00 37.00
CA HIS A 84 24.59 -12.59 35.97
C HIS A 84 23.96 -11.87 34.77
N ILE A 85 22.69 -11.44 34.85
CA ILE A 85 22.01 -10.72 33.76
C ILE A 85 21.88 -9.24 34.12
N TYR A 86 22.52 -8.37 33.33
CA TYR A 86 22.27 -6.93 33.38
C TYR A 86 21.01 -6.61 32.56
N VAL A 87 19.93 -6.20 33.23
CA VAL A 87 18.68 -5.80 32.57
C VAL A 87 18.82 -4.36 32.08
N SER A 88 18.95 -4.18 30.77
CA SER A 88 18.98 -2.85 30.15
C SER A 88 17.58 -2.22 30.14
N ASN A 89 17.53 -0.89 30.08
CA ASN A 89 16.30 -0.15 29.78
C ASN A 89 15.91 -0.18 28.30
N ILE A 90 16.74 -0.78 27.42
CA ILE A 90 16.43 -0.97 26.01
C ILE A 90 15.32 -2.00 25.86
N ARG A 91 14.27 -1.63 25.13
CA ARG A 91 13.20 -2.52 24.68
C ARG A 91 13.49 -3.06 23.28
N THR A 92 12.85 -4.17 22.93
CA THR A 92 12.97 -4.77 21.58
C THR A 92 12.61 -3.79 20.46
N ASP A 93 11.53 -3.02 20.62
CA ASP A 93 11.08 -2.02 19.65
C ASP A 93 12.08 -0.86 19.50
N ASN A 94 12.86 -0.53 20.54
CA ASN A 94 13.89 0.51 20.43
C ASN A 94 15.01 0.10 19.47
N ILE A 95 15.41 -1.18 19.48
CA ILE A 95 16.41 -1.71 18.54
C ILE A 95 15.84 -1.72 17.13
N ALA A 96 14.61 -2.19 16.95
CA ALA A 96 13.94 -2.20 15.65
C ALA A 96 13.85 -0.79 15.06
N GLU A 97 13.48 0.20 15.88
CA GLU A 97 13.43 1.61 15.49
C GLU A 97 14.82 2.17 15.14
N SER A 98 15.87 1.86 15.91
CA SER A 98 17.24 2.29 15.56
C SER A 98 17.69 1.70 14.22
N ILE A 99 17.41 0.41 13.96
CA ILE A 99 17.73 -0.22 12.68
C ILE A 99 16.96 0.46 11.55
N PHE A 100 15.66 0.71 11.72
CA PHE A 100 14.83 1.41 10.75
C PHE A 100 15.39 2.80 10.46
N ARG A 101 15.62 3.63 11.49
CA ARG A 101 16.11 5.02 11.37
C ARG A 101 17.48 5.13 10.71
N LEU A 102 18.38 4.20 10.98
CA LEU A 102 19.68 4.15 10.31
C LEU A 102 19.59 3.61 8.87
N SER A 103 18.55 2.83 8.56
CA SER A 103 18.35 2.26 7.23
C SER A 103 17.73 3.26 6.26
N ILE A 104 16.74 4.07 6.66
CA ILE A 104 16.01 4.97 5.74
C ILE A 104 16.88 6.00 4.98
N ASN A 105 18.09 6.30 5.47
CA ASN A 105 19.02 7.25 4.88
C ASN A 105 20.32 6.59 4.37
N SER A 106 20.37 5.25 4.31
CA SER A 106 21.54 4.54 3.79
C SER A 106 21.70 4.80 2.28
N SER A 107 22.93 5.08 1.85
CA SER A 107 23.32 5.22 0.44
C SER A 107 23.13 3.93 -0.37
N GLN A 108 22.97 2.78 0.30
CA GLN A 108 22.63 1.50 -0.31
C GLN A 108 21.11 1.33 -0.46
N ALA A 109 20.43 2.32 -1.03
CA ALA A 109 19.04 2.16 -1.46
C ALA A 109 18.94 0.88 -2.32
N THR A 110 17.86 0.12 -2.16
CA THR A 110 17.57 -1.07 -2.98
C THR A 110 17.86 -0.72 -4.43
N ALA A 111 18.74 -1.48 -5.09
CA ALA A 111 19.08 -1.22 -6.47
C ALA A 111 17.79 -1.26 -7.29
N ALA A 112 17.29 -0.09 -7.68
CA ALA A 112 16.06 0.01 -8.43
C ALA A 112 16.25 -0.80 -9.71
N LEU A 113 15.37 -1.77 -9.93
CA LEU A 113 15.40 -2.52 -11.18
C LEU A 113 15.08 -1.52 -12.31
N PRO A 114 15.88 -1.51 -13.39
CA PRO A 114 15.56 -0.68 -14.53
C PRO A 114 14.14 -1.02 -15.00
N PHE A 115 13.33 0.01 -15.23
CA PHE A 115 11.94 -0.13 -15.67
C PHE A 115 11.79 -1.10 -16.85
N GLU A 116 12.71 -1.05 -17.81
CA GLU A 116 12.72 -1.94 -18.99
C GLU A 116 12.80 -3.43 -18.64
N VAL A 117 13.51 -3.78 -17.56
CA VAL A 117 13.66 -5.16 -17.10
C VAL A 117 12.34 -5.65 -16.51
N VAL A 118 11.69 -4.83 -15.66
CA VAL A 118 10.39 -5.18 -15.04
C VAL A 118 9.31 -5.25 -16.11
N LYS A 119 9.23 -4.25 -16.99
CA LYS A 119 8.27 -4.22 -18.10
C LYS A 119 8.44 -5.44 -19.01
N ARG A 120 9.67 -5.75 -19.42
CA ARG A 120 9.96 -6.92 -20.27
C ARG A 120 9.61 -8.23 -19.56
N SER A 121 9.89 -8.32 -18.26
CA SER A 121 9.58 -9.54 -17.51
C SER A 121 8.08 -9.77 -17.34
N ILE A 122 7.27 -8.71 -17.27
CA ILE A 122 5.81 -8.85 -17.14
C ILE A 122 5.12 -8.99 -18.51
N PHE A 123 5.47 -8.14 -19.48
CA PHE A 123 4.75 -8.03 -20.76
C PHE A 123 5.46 -8.67 -21.96
N GLY A 124 6.70 -9.15 -21.80
CA GLY A 124 7.49 -9.77 -22.86
C GLY A 124 8.35 -8.78 -23.68
N LEU A 125 8.96 -9.28 -24.76
CA LEU A 125 9.99 -8.58 -25.54
C LEU A 125 9.44 -7.58 -26.60
N GLY A 126 8.14 -7.59 -26.91
CA GLY A 126 7.56 -6.72 -27.95
C GLY A 126 7.02 -5.41 -27.38
N SER A 127 7.36 -4.26 -27.96
CA SER A 127 6.76 -2.97 -27.57
C SER A 127 5.24 -2.95 -27.76
N SER A 128 4.73 -3.69 -28.75
CA SER A 128 3.30 -3.82 -29.04
C SER A 128 2.50 -4.58 -27.99
N SER A 129 3.10 -5.44 -27.17
CA SER A 129 2.34 -6.24 -26.18
C SER A 129 1.88 -5.40 -24.99
N PHE A 130 2.70 -4.45 -24.56
CA PHE A 130 2.32 -3.52 -23.50
C PHE A 130 1.29 -2.50 -24.00
N GLU A 131 1.45 -1.97 -25.21
CA GLU A 131 0.47 -1.05 -25.81
C GLU A 131 -0.90 -1.75 -25.98
N ASP A 132 -0.90 -2.96 -26.53
CA ASP A 132 -2.11 -3.79 -26.64
C ASP A 132 -2.76 -4.04 -25.28
N PHE A 133 -1.97 -4.35 -24.25
CA PHE A 133 -2.43 -4.48 -22.88
C PHE A 133 -3.11 -3.20 -22.37
N MET A 134 -2.45 -2.05 -22.52
CA MET A 134 -2.99 -0.78 -22.01
C MET A 134 -4.25 -0.34 -22.74
N LEU A 135 -4.39 -0.65 -24.04
CA LEU A 135 -5.55 -0.28 -24.84
C LEU A 135 -6.74 -1.22 -24.64
N ASN A 136 -6.50 -2.53 -24.50
CA ASN A 136 -7.56 -3.54 -24.56
C ASN A 136 -7.86 -4.22 -23.21
N HIS A 137 -6.95 -4.12 -22.22
CA HIS A 137 -7.04 -4.92 -21.00
C HIS A 137 -7.01 -4.10 -19.71
N TRP A 138 -6.18 -3.05 -19.61
CA TRP A 138 -6.06 -2.22 -18.39
C TRP A 138 -7.42 -1.67 -17.91
N GLU A 139 -7.83 -2.05 -16.70
CA GLU A 139 -9.11 -1.70 -16.06
C GLU A 139 -10.36 -2.15 -16.86
N VAL A 140 -10.21 -3.06 -17.83
CA VAL A 140 -11.27 -3.44 -18.77
C VAL A 140 -11.52 -4.94 -18.78
N SER A 141 -10.49 -5.78 -18.88
CA SER A 141 -10.71 -7.22 -19.02
C SER A 141 -9.57 -8.09 -18.47
N PRO A 142 -9.87 -9.29 -17.94
CA PRO A 142 -8.85 -10.25 -17.53
C PRO A 142 -8.00 -10.70 -18.72
N PHE A 143 -6.69 -10.80 -18.50
CA PHE A 143 -5.72 -11.10 -19.55
C PHE A 143 -4.64 -12.06 -19.05
N ARG A 144 -4.42 -13.16 -19.78
CA ARG A 144 -3.34 -14.11 -19.48
C ARG A 144 -2.14 -13.83 -20.37
N ILE A 145 -0.98 -13.68 -19.75
CA ILE A 145 0.31 -13.56 -20.40
C ILE A 145 1.05 -14.89 -20.23
N SER A 146 1.18 -15.65 -21.32
CA SER A 146 1.97 -16.89 -21.31
C SER A 146 3.44 -16.62 -21.60
N ARG A 147 4.31 -17.03 -20.67
CA ARG A 147 5.76 -16.89 -20.80
C ARG A 147 6.38 -18.24 -21.15
N ALA A 148 7.23 -18.25 -22.18
CA ALA A 148 8.28 -19.26 -22.25
C ALA A 148 9.35 -18.86 -21.22
N VAL A 149 9.68 -19.74 -20.29
CA VAL A 149 10.70 -19.48 -19.25
C VAL A 149 12.07 -19.36 -19.93
N ASP A 150 12.43 -18.15 -20.39
CA ASP A 150 13.82 -17.83 -20.71
C ASP A 150 14.46 -17.20 -19.48
N VAL A 151 15.36 -17.96 -18.85
CA VAL A 151 15.90 -17.74 -17.49
C VAL A 151 16.66 -16.42 -17.34
N ARG A 152 17.09 -15.80 -18.46
CA ARG A 152 18.02 -14.65 -18.40
C ARG A 152 17.41 -13.32 -17.97
N ASP A 153 16.09 -13.13 -18.13
CA ASP A 153 15.42 -11.83 -17.89
C ASP A 153 14.27 -11.93 -16.86
N ASP A 154 14.16 -13.01 -16.09
CA ASP A 154 13.10 -13.16 -15.09
C ASP A 154 13.41 -12.42 -13.78
N VAL A 155 12.63 -11.38 -13.48
CA VAL A 155 12.84 -10.56 -12.27
C VAL A 155 12.60 -11.35 -10.97
N PHE A 156 11.84 -12.43 -11.02
CA PHE A 156 11.56 -13.28 -9.86
C PHE A 156 12.69 -14.25 -9.53
N SER A 157 13.68 -14.43 -10.42
CA SER A 157 14.78 -15.41 -10.27
C SER A 157 15.54 -15.30 -8.94
N SER A 158 15.84 -14.08 -8.48
CA SER A 158 16.53 -13.86 -7.19
C SER A 158 15.69 -14.34 -6.01
N PHE A 159 14.38 -14.07 -6.02
CA PHE A 159 13.47 -14.58 -5.01
C PHE A 159 13.34 -16.11 -5.10
N LEU A 160 13.18 -16.66 -6.29
CA LEU A 160 13.11 -18.12 -6.50
C LEU A 160 14.36 -18.84 -6.01
N GLN A 161 15.55 -18.28 -6.25
CA GLN A 161 16.81 -18.83 -5.75
C GLN A 161 16.86 -18.86 -4.22
N SER A 162 16.29 -17.85 -3.55
CA SER A 162 16.18 -17.84 -2.09
C SER A 162 15.29 -18.98 -1.58
N LEU A 163 14.25 -19.35 -2.33
CA LEU A 163 13.38 -20.49 -2.01
C LEU A 163 14.04 -21.84 -2.32
N HIS A 164 14.74 -21.96 -3.45
CA HIS A 164 15.42 -23.19 -3.88
C HIS A 164 16.61 -23.59 -2.99
N SER A 165 17.10 -22.69 -2.14
CA SER A 165 18.05 -23.06 -1.07
C SER A 165 17.45 -24.06 -0.07
N THR A 166 16.13 -24.27 -0.13
CA THR A 166 15.39 -25.23 0.70
C THR A 166 14.90 -26.40 -0.17
N GLU A 167 15.11 -27.63 0.29
CA GLU A 167 14.91 -28.83 -0.54
C GLU A 167 13.42 -29.21 -0.76
N THR A 168 12.48 -28.73 0.07
CA THR A 168 11.05 -29.12 0.02
C THR A 168 10.07 -28.07 0.58
N VAL A 169 8.81 -28.08 0.12
CA VAL A 169 7.67 -27.58 0.94
C VAL A 169 7.49 -28.59 2.09
N PRO A 170 7.50 -28.21 3.39
CA PRO A 170 7.22 -26.88 3.95
C PRO A 170 8.46 -26.11 4.45
N SER A 171 9.68 -26.59 4.22
CA SER A 171 10.88 -26.03 4.84
C SER A 171 11.14 -24.54 4.55
N PHE A 172 10.87 -24.03 3.33
CA PHE A 172 10.94 -22.58 3.10
C PHE A 172 9.84 -21.81 3.82
N LEU A 173 8.65 -22.40 4.05
CA LEU A 173 7.57 -21.69 4.73
C LEU A 173 7.99 -21.36 6.15
N SER A 174 8.46 -22.36 6.91
CA SER A 174 9.01 -22.13 8.25
C SER A 174 10.15 -21.13 8.25
N LEU A 175 11.05 -21.21 7.27
CA LEU A 175 12.16 -20.26 7.13
C LEU A 175 11.67 -18.83 6.92
N ILE A 176 10.70 -18.60 6.01
CA ILE A 176 10.15 -17.26 5.77
C ILE A 176 9.48 -16.74 7.03
N LEU A 177 8.65 -17.55 7.69
CA LEU A 177 7.86 -17.11 8.84
C LEU A 177 8.74 -16.80 10.07
N GLN A 178 9.76 -17.62 10.34
CA GLN A 178 10.69 -17.41 11.47
C GLN A 178 11.59 -16.19 11.31
N ASN A 179 11.81 -15.73 10.08
CA ASN A 179 12.66 -14.58 9.80
C ASN A 179 11.85 -13.32 9.50
N SER A 180 10.52 -13.40 9.52
CA SER A 180 9.65 -12.27 9.24
C SER A 180 9.12 -11.65 10.52
N VAL A 181 8.96 -10.33 10.46
CA VAL A 181 8.26 -9.53 11.47
C VAL A 181 6.92 -9.07 10.91
N SER A 182 6.12 -8.44 11.77
CA SER A 182 4.92 -7.74 11.34
C SER A 182 5.24 -6.52 10.49
N CYS A 183 4.47 -6.34 9.42
CA CYS A 183 4.49 -5.19 8.55
C CYS A 183 3.15 -4.47 8.71
N PHE A 184 3.19 -3.28 9.32
CA PHE A 184 2.00 -2.49 9.54
C PHE A 184 1.52 -1.84 8.24
N PRO A 185 0.19 -1.78 8.00
CA PRO A 185 -0.33 -1.01 6.88
C PRO A 185 0.11 0.45 7.03
N ILE A 186 0.48 1.06 5.90
CA ILE A 186 0.80 2.48 5.82
C ILE A 186 -0.50 3.20 5.46
N SER A 187 -0.89 4.23 6.21
CA SER A 187 -2.07 5.03 5.85
C SER A 187 -1.86 5.73 4.50
N SER A 188 -2.89 5.82 3.68
CA SER A 188 -2.84 6.45 2.35
C SER A 188 -2.56 7.95 2.40
N ASP A 189 -2.73 8.61 3.53
CA ASP A 189 -2.39 10.02 3.75
C ASP A 189 -1.06 10.23 4.51
N GLU A 190 -0.34 9.14 4.82
CA GLU A 190 0.89 9.18 5.61
C GLU A 190 2.08 9.64 4.76
N LEU A 191 2.47 10.90 4.96
CA LEU A 191 3.67 11.48 4.34
C LEU A 191 4.80 11.79 5.32
N GLY A 192 4.63 11.45 6.60
CA GLY A 192 5.61 11.65 7.64
C GLY A 192 6.18 10.32 8.14
N ILE A 193 7.44 10.04 7.85
CA ILE A 193 8.14 8.87 8.44
C ILE A 193 8.05 8.87 9.97
N LEU A 194 8.06 10.06 10.60
CA LEU A 194 7.90 10.20 12.05
C LEU A 194 6.47 9.91 12.53
N SER A 195 5.44 10.27 11.76
CA SER A 195 4.05 9.96 12.09
C SER A 195 3.81 8.45 11.99
N PHE A 196 4.32 7.81 10.95
CA PHE A 196 4.37 6.34 10.86
C PHE A 196 5.05 5.72 12.09
N LEU A 197 6.25 6.18 12.48
CA LEU A 197 6.98 5.66 13.64
C LEU A 197 6.22 5.84 14.96
N GLU A 198 5.49 6.95 15.12
CA GLU A 198 4.63 7.18 16.28
C GLU A 198 3.42 6.25 16.31
N GLU A 199 2.82 5.95 15.15
CA GLU A 199 1.70 5.02 15.03
C GLU A 199 2.10 3.58 15.38
N VAL A 200 3.26 3.13 14.88
CA VAL A 200 3.79 1.78 15.12
C VAL A 200 4.63 1.67 16.39
N ARG A 201 4.69 2.75 17.19
CA ARG A 201 5.48 2.82 18.42
C ARG A 201 5.14 1.67 19.36
N ASN A 202 6.17 1.05 19.93
CA ASN A 202 6.08 -0.16 20.78
C ASN A 202 5.63 -1.44 20.05
N LYS A 203 5.35 -1.39 18.74
CA LYS A 203 4.95 -2.55 17.93
C LYS A 203 5.95 -2.89 16.83
N LEU A 204 6.81 -1.94 16.46
CA LEU A 204 7.84 -2.15 15.44
C LEU A 204 8.75 -3.33 15.81
N GLY A 205 8.92 -4.27 14.87
CA GLY A 205 9.71 -5.48 15.07
C GLY A 205 9.00 -6.62 15.81
N CYS A 206 7.71 -6.49 16.14
CA CYS A 206 6.96 -7.62 16.69
C CYS A 206 6.87 -8.79 15.68
N PRO A 207 6.71 -10.04 16.15
CA PRO A 207 6.47 -11.18 15.28
C PRO A 207 5.23 -10.98 14.40
N ILE A 208 5.11 -11.82 13.37
CA ILE A 208 3.96 -11.87 12.46
C ILE A 208 2.64 -11.84 13.25
N ILE A 209 1.71 -10.98 12.84
CA ILE A 209 0.37 -10.89 13.42
C ILE A 209 -0.64 -11.64 12.53
N TYR A 210 -1.38 -12.58 13.11
CA TYR A 210 -2.46 -13.27 12.41
C TYR A 210 -3.55 -12.29 11.93
N GLN A 211 -4.11 -12.53 10.74
CA GLN A 211 -5.07 -11.68 9.99
C GLN A 211 -4.53 -10.35 9.46
N GLN A 212 -3.49 -9.78 10.06
CA GLN A 212 -2.82 -8.61 9.51
C GLN A 212 -1.76 -9.01 8.48
N ASP A 213 -0.80 -9.83 8.90
CA ASP A 213 0.34 -10.25 8.07
C ASP A 213 0.08 -11.59 7.39
N ILE A 214 -0.54 -12.53 8.12
CA ILE A 214 -0.74 -13.89 7.64
C ILE A 214 -2.17 -14.36 7.86
N ARG A 215 -2.72 -15.06 6.88
CA ARG A 215 -3.96 -15.82 7.02
C ARG A 215 -3.71 -17.27 6.63
N VAL A 216 -4.20 -18.19 7.44
CA VAL A 216 -4.16 -19.64 7.16
C VAL A 216 -5.59 -20.10 7.04
N LEU A 217 -6.04 -20.34 5.81
CA LEU A 217 -7.46 -20.45 5.51
C LEU A 217 -7.74 -21.43 4.36
N ARG A 218 -8.95 -21.98 4.36
CA ARG A 218 -9.49 -22.79 3.25
C ARG A 218 -10.95 -22.46 3.02
N THR A 219 -11.44 -22.69 1.82
CA THR A 219 -12.87 -22.56 1.51
C THR A 219 -13.57 -23.87 1.78
N GLU A 220 -14.62 -23.83 2.59
CA GLU A 220 -15.48 -24.99 2.79
C GLU A 220 -16.48 -25.09 1.63
N SER A 221 -16.38 -26.15 0.84
CA SER A 221 -17.12 -26.34 -0.41
C SER A 221 -18.65 -26.26 -0.24
N GLN A 222 -19.17 -26.69 0.90
CA GLN A 222 -20.61 -26.67 1.20
C GLN A 222 -21.12 -25.27 1.54
N LEU A 223 -20.34 -24.51 2.33
CA LEU A 223 -20.75 -23.18 2.79
C LEU A 223 -20.30 -22.05 1.86
N LYS A 224 -19.37 -22.33 0.92
CA LYS A 224 -18.70 -21.34 0.06
C LYS A 224 -18.11 -20.18 0.87
N ARG A 225 -17.59 -20.49 2.06
CA ARG A 225 -17.04 -19.51 3.01
C ARG A 225 -15.65 -19.93 3.46
N GLU A 226 -14.87 -18.93 3.82
CA GLU A 226 -13.52 -19.10 4.33
C GLU A 226 -13.56 -19.61 5.77
N VAL A 227 -12.75 -20.63 6.04
CA VAL A 227 -12.52 -21.21 7.36
C VAL A 227 -11.07 -20.97 7.71
N HIS A 228 -10.85 -20.20 8.76
CA HIS A 228 -9.53 -19.93 9.32
C HIS A 228 -9.06 -21.10 10.20
N PHE A 229 -7.76 -21.41 10.17
CA PHE A 229 -7.16 -22.48 10.96
C PHE A 229 -7.07 -22.10 12.45
N PHE A 230 -6.50 -20.93 12.74
CA PHE A 230 -6.40 -20.40 14.11
C PHE A 230 -7.74 -19.75 14.54
N LYS A 231 -8.77 -20.57 14.78
CA LYS A 231 -10.11 -20.07 15.18
C LYS A 231 -10.15 -19.49 16.60
N GLU A 232 -9.32 -19.99 17.51
CA GLU A 232 -9.35 -19.61 18.93
C GLU A 232 -8.86 -18.17 19.17
N SER A 233 -8.03 -17.62 18.27
CA SER A 233 -7.61 -16.21 18.34
C SER A 233 -8.73 -15.22 18.01
N LEU A 234 -9.81 -15.67 17.36
CA LEU A 234 -11.01 -14.86 17.12
C LEU A 234 -11.96 -14.82 18.32
N ASN A 235 -11.94 -15.86 19.16
CA ASN A 235 -12.88 -16.05 20.28
C ASN A 235 -12.26 -15.82 21.66
N SER A 236 -10.95 -15.53 21.76
CA SER A 236 -10.31 -15.33 23.06
C SER A 236 -10.84 -14.04 23.73
N CYS A 237 -11.33 -14.18 24.96
CA CYS A 237 -11.84 -13.12 25.81
C CYS A 237 -10.79 -12.07 26.26
N TYR A 238 -9.66 -11.93 25.55
CA TYR A 238 -8.77 -10.79 25.69
C TYR A 238 -9.24 -9.68 24.76
N LYS A 239 -10.15 -8.83 25.26
CA LYS A 239 -10.33 -7.49 24.68
C LYS A 239 -8.94 -6.85 24.56
N ASN A 240 -8.43 -6.69 23.33
CA ASN A 240 -7.19 -6.00 22.90
C ASN A 240 -5.89 -6.82 22.62
N GLY A 241 -5.91 -8.14 22.43
CA GLY A 241 -4.69 -8.88 22.06
C GLY A 241 -4.65 -9.35 20.60
N SER A 242 -3.73 -8.84 19.77
CA SER A 242 -3.42 -9.43 18.46
C SER A 242 -2.71 -10.79 18.63
N HIS A 243 -3.05 -11.81 17.83
CA HIS A 243 -2.36 -13.12 17.86
C HIS A 243 -0.99 -13.02 17.18
N LEU A 244 0.05 -12.82 18.01
CA LEU A 244 1.45 -12.83 17.61
C LEU A 244 1.95 -14.26 17.44
N PHE A 245 2.57 -14.55 16.29
CA PHE A 245 3.13 -15.86 16.00
C PHE A 245 4.36 -16.15 16.86
N ASN A 246 4.36 -17.34 17.45
CA ASN A 246 5.54 -17.98 18.05
C ASN A 246 5.99 -19.16 17.18
N ILE A 247 7.04 -19.86 17.59
CA ILE A 247 7.59 -21.01 16.85
C ILE A 247 6.59 -22.16 16.69
N ASP A 248 5.72 -22.40 17.68
CA ASP A 248 4.72 -23.46 17.60
C ASP A 248 3.64 -23.11 16.56
N ASP A 249 3.28 -21.83 16.46
CA ASP A 249 2.34 -21.35 15.43
C ASP A 249 2.94 -21.44 14.02
N VAL A 250 4.25 -21.21 13.89
CA VAL A 250 4.95 -21.45 12.61
C VAL A 250 4.87 -22.92 12.21
N LEU A 251 5.15 -23.84 13.14
CA LEU A 251 5.06 -25.28 12.88
C LEU A 251 3.62 -25.71 12.55
N LYS A 252 2.63 -25.18 13.26
CA LYS A 252 1.20 -25.41 12.97
C LYS A 252 0.78 -24.94 11.58
N CYS A 253 1.46 -23.97 10.97
CA CYS A 253 1.17 -23.59 9.59
C CYS A 253 1.53 -24.71 8.60
N GLU A 254 2.56 -25.50 8.90
CA GLU A 254 2.92 -26.67 8.10
C GLU A 254 1.87 -27.77 8.25
N GLU A 255 1.40 -28.02 9.47
CA GLU A 255 0.30 -28.97 9.75
C GLU A 255 -0.97 -28.55 9.01
N ALA A 256 -1.36 -27.27 9.13
CA ALA A 256 -2.52 -26.72 8.42
C ALA A 256 -2.39 -26.87 6.90
N TYR A 257 -1.19 -26.64 6.34
CA TYR A 257 -0.94 -26.84 4.92
C TYR A 257 -1.19 -28.29 4.50
N GLN A 258 -0.73 -29.28 5.29
CA GLN A 258 -1.03 -30.70 5.02
C GLN A 258 -2.53 -31.03 5.14
N GLU A 259 -3.28 -30.28 5.96
CA GLU A 259 -4.74 -30.40 6.10
C GLU A 259 -5.56 -29.66 5.02
N GLY A 260 -4.89 -29.14 3.98
CA GLY A 260 -5.53 -28.47 2.85
C GLY A 260 -5.76 -26.97 3.03
N TYR A 261 -5.10 -26.33 4.01
CA TYR A 261 -5.17 -24.88 4.19
C TYR A 261 -4.16 -24.14 3.31
N THR A 262 -4.61 -23.05 2.70
CA THR A 262 -3.72 -22.09 2.03
C THR A 262 -3.08 -21.19 3.07
N VAL A 263 -1.79 -20.94 2.90
CA VAL A 263 -1.07 -19.90 3.65
C VAL A 263 -0.94 -18.66 2.77
N ALA A 264 -1.56 -17.57 3.19
CA ALA A 264 -1.53 -16.26 2.56
C ALA A 264 -0.70 -15.31 3.40
N LEU A 265 0.44 -14.85 2.88
CA LEU A 265 1.36 -13.92 3.54
C LEU A 265 1.31 -12.57 2.81
N ARG A 266 0.94 -11.51 3.52
CA ARG A 266 0.88 -10.14 3.01
C ARG A 266 2.25 -9.47 3.02
N GLY A 267 2.49 -8.51 2.15
CA GLY A 267 3.58 -7.55 2.28
C GLY A 267 4.96 -8.13 1.99
N MET A 268 5.10 -8.89 0.91
CA MET A 268 6.36 -9.49 0.49
C MET A 268 7.41 -8.45 0.07
N GLU A 269 6.96 -7.30 -0.42
CA GLU A 269 7.76 -6.10 -0.68
C GLU A 269 8.42 -5.54 0.58
N PHE A 270 7.86 -5.80 1.77
CA PHE A 270 8.46 -5.42 3.05
C PHE A 270 9.41 -6.49 3.61
N ARG A 271 9.53 -7.65 2.95
CA ARG A 271 10.26 -8.82 3.43
C ARG A 271 11.44 -9.19 2.56
N PHE A 272 11.38 -8.92 1.25
CA PHE A 272 12.41 -9.27 0.29
C PHE A 272 12.81 -8.07 -0.58
N GLU A 273 14.11 -7.72 -0.58
CA GLU A 273 14.66 -6.60 -1.37
C GLU A 273 14.37 -6.76 -2.88
N SER A 274 14.46 -7.99 -3.41
CA SER A 274 14.15 -8.28 -4.82
C SER A 274 12.67 -8.05 -5.15
N ILE A 275 11.76 -8.41 -4.26
CA ILE A 275 10.32 -8.18 -4.43
C ILE A 275 9.99 -6.68 -4.31
N ALA A 276 10.60 -5.97 -3.36
CA ALA A 276 10.48 -4.51 -3.25
C ALA A 276 10.88 -3.80 -4.55
N ALA A 277 11.98 -4.22 -5.16
CA ALA A 277 12.44 -3.66 -6.43
C ALA A 277 11.45 -3.92 -7.59
N ILE A 278 10.84 -5.10 -7.64
CA ILE A 278 9.79 -5.41 -8.61
C ILE A 278 8.56 -4.54 -8.37
N ALA A 279 8.06 -4.48 -7.13
CA ALA A 279 6.90 -3.67 -6.75
C ALA A 279 7.09 -2.19 -7.15
N ASN A 280 8.27 -1.62 -6.88
CA ASN A 280 8.60 -0.25 -7.26
C ASN A 280 8.65 -0.04 -8.78
N GLY A 281 9.17 -1.01 -9.52
CA GLY A 281 9.17 -0.98 -10.98
C GLY A 281 7.75 -1.04 -11.56
N VAL A 282 6.88 -1.87 -11.00
CA VAL A 282 5.47 -1.97 -11.41
C VAL A 282 4.69 -0.70 -11.03
N ALA A 283 4.89 -0.17 -9.83
CA ALA A 283 4.32 1.11 -9.43
C ALA A 283 4.70 2.21 -10.45
N SER A 284 5.97 2.23 -10.87
CA SER A 284 6.51 3.14 -11.89
C SER A 284 5.85 3.00 -13.26
N ILE A 285 5.55 1.77 -13.69
CA ILE A 285 4.80 1.49 -14.93
C ILE A 285 3.41 2.13 -14.92
N PHE A 286 2.72 2.08 -13.78
CA PHE A 286 1.34 2.54 -13.68
C PHE A 286 1.16 3.94 -13.07
N GLY A 287 2.26 4.65 -12.79
CA GLY A 287 2.19 5.97 -12.16
C GLY A 287 1.61 5.95 -10.74
N GLN A 288 1.72 4.83 -10.04
CA GLN A 288 1.15 4.63 -8.71
C GLN A 288 2.19 4.79 -7.59
N PRO A 289 1.78 5.17 -6.37
CA PRO A 289 2.70 5.43 -5.27
C PRO A 289 3.34 4.15 -4.73
N SER A 290 2.61 3.03 -4.77
CA SER A 290 3.06 1.72 -4.32
C SER A 290 2.37 0.59 -5.06
N VAL A 291 2.92 -0.63 -4.89
CA VAL A 291 2.30 -1.90 -5.30
C VAL A 291 2.45 -2.86 -4.12
N GLY A 292 1.34 -3.35 -3.59
CA GLY A 292 1.36 -4.39 -2.56
C GLY A 292 1.66 -5.75 -3.17
N VAL A 293 2.39 -6.62 -2.47
CA VAL A 293 2.70 -7.97 -2.95
C VAL A 293 2.33 -9.02 -1.90
N ASN A 294 1.45 -9.95 -2.27
CA ASN A 294 1.00 -11.04 -1.41
C ASN A 294 1.49 -12.38 -1.96
N MET A 295 1.89 -13.30 -1.08
CA MET A 295 2.25 -14.66 -1.43
C MET A 295 1.16 -15.64 -1.00
N TYR A 296 0.81 -16.56 -1.89
CA TYR A 296 -0.18 -17.61 -1.62
C TYR A 296 0.41 -18.99 -1.92
N LEU A 297 0.52 -19.81 -0.88
CA LEU A 297 0.91 -21.21 -0.96
C LEU A 297 -0.32 -22.09 -0.72
N THR A 298 -0.78 -22.77 -1.77
CA THR A 298 -1.99 -23.61 -1.74
C THR A 298 -1.61 -25.08 -1.95
N PRO A 299 -1.98 -26.00 -1.03
CA PRO A 299 -1.68 -27.43 -1.16
C PRO A 299 -2.51 -28.08 -2.27
N PRO A 300 -2.18 -29.31 -2.71
CA PRO A 300 -2.98 -30.06 -3.69
C PRO A 300 -4.47 -30.19 -3.31
N ASN A 301 -5.35 -30.23 -4.32
CA ASN A 301 -6.78 -30.50 -4.18
C ASN A 301 -7.49 -29.56 -3.18
N SER A 302 -7.12 -28.28 -3.17
CA SER A 302 -7.62 -27.32 -2.19
C SER A 302 -7.98 -25.97 -2.80
N GLN A 303 -8.86 -25.26 -2.11
CA GLN A 303 -9.20 -23.88 -2.38
C GLN A 303 -8.95 -23.07 -1.12
N GLY A 304 -8.15 -22.01 -1.25
CA GLY A 304 -7.90 -21.07 -0.17
C GLY A 304 -9.09 -20.14 0.03
N LEU A 305 -9.10 -19.03 -0.72
CA LEU A 305 -10.09 -17.97 -0.60
C LEU A 305 -11.41 -18.35 -1.26
N ALA A 306 -12.50 -17.87 -0.68
CA ALA A 306 -13.81 -17.97 -1.30
C ALA A 306 -13.88 -17.02 -2.50
N ARG A 307 -14.96 -17.09 -3.28
CA ARG A 307 -15.16 -16.14 -4.38
C ARG A 307 -15.23 -14.71 -3.83
N HIS A 308 -14.42 -13.84 -4.41
CA HIS A 308 -14.35 -12.41 -4.04
C HIS A 308 -13.95 -11.58 -5.26
N PHE A 309 -14.04 -10.26 -5.14
CA PHE A 309 -13.39 -9.32 -6.04
C PHE A 309 -12.56 -8.34 -5.21
N ASP A 310 -11.52 -7.79 -5.83
CA ASP A 310 -10.63 -6.83 -5.18
C ASP A 310 -11.01 -5.39 -5.56
N ASP A 311 -10.67 -4.44 -4.70
CA ASP A 311 -10.72 -2.99 -4.96
C ASP A 311 -9.52 -2.46 -5.76
N HIS A 312 -8.57 -3.34 -6.10
CA HIS A 312 -7.34 -3.01 -6.83
C HIS A 312 -7.11 -3.99 -7.99
N CYS A 313 -6.36 -3.57 -9.01
CA CYS A 313 -6.04 -4.48 -10.12
C CYS A 313 -4.92 -5.42 -9.69
N VAL A 314 -4.96 -6.69 -10.11
CA VAL A 314 -3.94 -7.66 -9.69
C VAL A 314 -3.22 -8.30 -10.85
N PHE A 315 -1.91 -8.50 -10.69
CA PHE A 315 -1.10 -9.41 -11.50
C PHE A 315 -0.73 -10.64 -10.67
N VAL A 316 -1.31 -11.78 -11.01
CA VAL A 316 -1.02 -13.08 -10.41
C VAL A 316 0.13 -13.73 -11.17
N CYS A 317 1.31 -13.79 -10.54
CA CYS A 317 2.53 -14.39 -11.09
C CYS A 317 2.70 -15.81 -10.56
N GLN A 318 2.46 -16.82 -11.40
CA GLN A 318 2.58 -18.22 -11.00
C GLN A 318 4.05 -18.64 -10.91
N LEU A 319 4.53 -18.93 -9.70
CA LEU A 319 5.94 -19.24 -9.44
C LEU A 319 6.24 -20.73 -9.47
N PHE A 320 5.44 -21.53 -8.75
CA PHE A 320 5.59 -22.99 -8.72
C PHE A 320 4.24 -23.69 -8.87
N GLY A 321 4.27 -24.86 -9.53
CA GLY A 321 3.10 -25.71 -9.75
C GLY A 321 2.03 -25.08 -10.63
N THR A 322 0.77 -25.43 -10.38
CA THR A 322 -0.36 -25.00 -11.23
C THR A 322 -1.58 -24.62 -10.41
N LYS A 323 -2.33 -23.61 -10.87
CA LYS A 323 -3.58 -23.20 -10.24
C LYS A 323 -4.65 -22.93 -11.30
N LYS A 324 -5.86 -23.47 -11.07
CA LYS A 324 -7.04 -23.18 -11.90
C LYS A 324 -7.72 -21.94 -11.33
N TRP A 325 -7.87 -20.92 -12.16
CA TRP A 325 -8.57 -19.68 -11.86
C TRP A 325 -9.89 -19.66 -12.62
N THR A 326 -10.95 -19.23 -11.94
CA THR A 326 -12.25 -18.95 -12.56
C THR A 326 -12.54 -17.47 -12.33
N VAL A 327 -12.58 -16.70 -13.40
CA VAL A 327 -12.86 -15.24 -13.36
C VAL A 327 -14.21 -14.99 -13.98
N PHE A 328 -15.10 -14.33 -13.25
CA PHE A 328 -16.47 -14.03 -13.65
C PHE A 328 -16.56 -12.62 -14.24
N SER A 329 -17.55 -12.39 -15.11
CA SER A 329 -17.89 -11.02 -15.54
C SER A 329 -18.16 -10.12 -14.34
N GLN A 330 -17.76 -8.85 -14.45
CA GLN A 330 -18.05 -7.84 -13.44
C GLN A 330 -19.57 -7.58 -13.38
N PRO A 331 -20.19 -7.56 -12.18
CA PRO A 331 -21.64 -7.38 -12.05
C PRO A 331 -22.12 -5.95 -12.40
N ASN A 332 -21.23 -4.95 -12.31
CA ASN A 332 -21.50 -3.55 -12.63
C ASN A 332 -20.36 -2.96 -13.47
N ALA A 333 -20.60 -1.85 -14.19
CA ALA A 333 -19.55 -1.17 -14.95
C ALA A 333 -18.72 -0.18 -14.10
N GLN A 334 -19.02 -0.07 -12.80
CA GLN A 334 -18.40 0.90 -11.91
C GLN A 334 -17.16 0.27 -11.26
N LEU A 335 -16.00 0.87 -11.50
CA LEU A 335 -14.76 0.43 -10.87
C LEU A 335 -14.85 0.69 -9.35
N PRO A 336 -14.54 -0.30 -8.50
CA PRO A 336 -14.33 -0.07 -7.07
C PRO A 336 -13.26 1.01 -6.84
N ARG A 337 -13.38 1.80 -5.78
CA ARG A 337 -12.26 2.62 -5.29
C ARG A 337 -11.56 1.90 -4.15
N LEU A 338 -10.27 2.18 -3.98
CA LEU A 338 -9.49 1.65 -2.87
C LEU A 338 -10.12 2.09 -1.54
N TYR A 339 -10.25 1.16 -0.58
CA TYR A 339 -10.86 1.37 0.75
C TYR A 339 -12.39 1.53 0.78
N ASP A 340 -13.08 1.53 -0.36
CA ASP A 340 -14.53 1.45 -0.35
C ASP A 340 -14.98 0.11 0.24
N SER A 341 -16.07 0.14 1.01
CA SER A 341 -16.66 -1.09 1.51
C SER A 341 -17.16 -1.93 0.32
N LEU A 342 -16.56 -3.09 0.11
CA LEU A 342 -16.96 -3.99 -0.99
C LEU A 342 -18.43 -4.44 -0.84
N ASP A 343 -18.95 -4.47 0.38
CA ASP A 343 -20.35 -4.81 0.70
C ASP A 343 -21.35 -3.71 0.29
N SER A 344 -20.88 -2.47 0.06
CA SER A 344 -21.75 -1.34 -0.31
C SER A 344 -21.95 -1.22 -1.82
N LEU A 345 -21.24 -2.01 -2.64
CA LEU A 345 -21.34 -1.96 -4.09
C LEU A 345 -22.64 -2.62 -4.58
N PRO A 346 -23.45 -1.92 -5.41
CA PRO A 346 -24.65 -2.50 -6.02
C PRO A 346 -24.29 -3.74 -6.83
N GLY A 347 -24.87 -4.89 -6.47
CA GLY A 347 -24.66 -6.17 -7.17
C GLY A 347 -23.65 -7.12 -6.52
N ALA A 348 -23.09 -6.80 -5.34
CA ALA A 348 -22.22 -7.72 -4.59
C ALA A 348 -22.89 -9.08 -4.28
N GLU A 349 -24.23 -9.10 -4.16
CA GLU A 349 -25.05 -10.31 -3.95
C GLU A 349 -25.70 -10.84 -5.25
N ALA A 350 -25.50 -10.19 -6.40
CA ALA A 350 -26.09 -10.67 -7.65
C ALA A 350 -25.44 -12.01 -8.01
N GLU A 351 -26.25 -13.06 -8.21
CA GLU A 351 -25.77 -14.34 -8.75
C GLU A 351 -25.23 -14.11 -10.16
N VAL A 352 -23.92 -13.84 -10.27
CA VAL A 352 -23.25 -13.78 -11.56
C VAL A 352 -23.41 -15.15 -12.20
N SER A 353 -24.12 -15.20 -13.33
CA SER A 353 -24.44 -16.46 -13.98
C SER A 353 -23.15 -17.21 -14.33
N VAL A 354 -23.12 -18.51 -14.04
CA VAL A 354 -21.98 -19.38 -14.37
C VAL A 354 -21.67 -19.39 -15.88
N ALA A 355 -22.61 -18.94 -16.71
CA ALA A 355 -22.46 -18.88 -18.16
C ALA A 355 -21.43 -17.85 -18.67
N GLU A 356 -20.99 -16.92 -17.81
CA GLU A 356 -20.02 -15.88 -18.19
C GLU A 356 -18.75 -15.89 -17.31
N CYS A 357 -18.17 -17.08 -17.11
CA CYS A 357 -16.85 -17.20 -16.47
C CYS A 357 -15.78 -17.67 -17.46
N ARG A 358 -14.55 -17.23 -17.22
CA ARG A 358 -13.34 -17.68 -17.91
C ARG A 358 -12.56 -18.59 -16.97
N GLU A 359 -12.40 -19.85 -17.36
CA GLU A 359 -11.51 -20.78 -16.67
C GLU A 359 -10.09 -20.70 -17.27
N ILE A 360 -9.09 -20.49 -16.42
CA ILE A 360 -7.71 -20.26 -16.81
C ILE A 360 -6.81 -21.14 -15.94
N LEU A 361 -6.08 -22.07 -16.55
CA LEU A 361 -5.04 -22.83 -15.87
C LEU A 361 -3.70 -22.10 -15.99
N LEU A 362 -3.18 -21.60 -14.86
CA LEU A 362 -1.84 -21.03 -14.78
C LEU A 362 -0.82 -22.12 -14.48
N LYS A 363 0.28 -22.07 -15.21
CA LYS A 363 1.49 -22.87 -15.01
C LYS A 363 2.64 -21.95 -14.63
N GLU A 364 3.73 -22.52 -14.13
CA GLU A 364 4.95 -21.78 -13.78
C GLU A 364 5.37 -20.81 -14.91
N GLY A 365 5.58 -19.55 -14.55
CA GLY A 365 5.90 -18.46 -15.46
C GLY A 365 4.70 -17.74 -16.09
N ASP A 366 3.49 -18.31 -16.09
CA ASP A 366 2.30 -17.57 -16.54
C ASP A 366 1.98 -16.40 -15.58
N ILE A 367 1.48 -15.31 -16.16
CA ILE A 367 0.92 -14.18 -15.41
C ILE A 367 -0.55 -14.01 -15.80
N LEU A 368 -1.43 -13.82 -14.81
CA LEU A 368 -2.83 -13.46 -15.02
C LEU A 368 -3.09 -12.07 -14.47
N TYR A 369 -3.52 -11.16 -15.34
CA TYR A 369 -4.06 -9.87 -14.95
C TYR A 369 -5.57 -9.98 -14.71
N ILE A 370 -6.04 -9.45 -13.58
CA ILE A 370 -7.46 -9.31 -13.26
C ILE A 370 -7.72 -7.84 -12.86
N PRO A 371 -8.61 -7.11 -13.58
CA PRO A 371 -9.00 -5.77 -13.17
C PRO A 371 -9.77 -5.77 -11.85
N ARG A 372 -9.72 -4.65 -11.11
CA ARG A 372 -10.55 -4.46 -9.91
C ARG A 372 -12.03 -4.62 -10.23
N GLY A 373 -12.78 -5.21 -9.30
CA GLY A 373 -14.21 -5.47 -9.44
C GLY A 373 -14.59 -6.82 -10.08
N PHE A 374 -13.66 -7.53 -10.73
CA PHE A 374 -13.95 -8.83 -11.35
C PHE A 374 -13.97 -9.96 -10.30
N PRO A 375 -15.12 -10.61 -10.05
CA PRO A 375 -15.18 -11.71 -9.11
C PRO A 375 -14.35 -12.88 -9.60
N HIS A 376 -13.62 -13.52 -8.70
CA HIS A 376 -12.75 -14.64 -9.05
C HIS A 376 -12.57 -15.61 -7.88
N GLU A 377 -12.21 -16.84 -8.22
CA GLU A 377 -11.85 -17.89 -7.28
C GLU A 377 -10.75 -18.78 -7.88
N ALA A 378 -9.95 -19.42 -7.04
CA ALA A 378 -8.83 -20.23 -7.52
C ALA A 378 -8.60 -21.48 -6.67
N CYS A 379 -8.43 -22.62 -7.32
CA CYS A 379 -8.17 -23.91 -6.69
C CYS A 379 -7.00 -24.64 -7.34
N THR A 380 -6.37 -25.52 -6.57
CA THR A 380 -5.48 -26.55 -7.08
C THR A 380 -6.33 -27.79 -7.35
N ASP A 381 -6.43 -28.22 -8.61
CA ASP A 381 -7.24 -29.39 -9.00
C ASP A 381 -6.51 -30.23 -10.06
N ASN A 382 -6.93 -31.47 -10.25
CA ASN A 382 -6.42 -32.45 -11.19
C ASN A 382 -6.75 -32.05 -12.65
N GLY A 383 -6.07 -31.04 -13.18
CA GLY A 383 -6.25 -30.56 -14.56
C GLY A 383 -5.60 -31.41 -15.67
N GLY A 384 -5.20 -32.67 -15.43
CA GLY A 384 -4.54 -33.49 -16.45
C GLY A 384 -4.38 -34.98 -16.10
N SER A 385 -4.43 -35.82 -17.14
CA SER A 385 -4.68 -37.27 -17.18
C SER A 385 -3.76 -38.23 -16.41
N ASN A 386 -2.82 -37.75 -15.58
CA ASN A 386 -1.72 -38.57 -15.04
C ASN A 386 -1.52 -38.49 -13.51
N GLY A 387 -2.56 -38.22 -12.72
CA GLY A 387 -2.60 -38.56 -11.30
C GLY A 387 -1.77 -37.69 -10.34
N SER A 388 -2.47 -37.08 -9.39
CA SER A 388 -2.03 -36.18 -8.31
C SER A 388 -1.88 -34.70 -8.70
N ALA A 389 -2.83 -33.88 -8.25
CA ALA A 389 -2.74 -32.42 -8.28
C ALA A 389 -1.44 -31.98 -7.58
N GLY A 390 -0.73 -31.04 -8.22
CA GLY A 390 0.40 -30.37 -7.60
C GLY A 390 -0.05 -29.26 -6.65
N PHE A 391 0.87 -28.76 -5.83
CA PHE A 391 0.65 -27.53 -5.08
C PHE A 391 0.72 -26.30 -6.02
N SER A 392 0.44 -25.12 -5.49
CA SER A 392 0.65 -23.85 -6.18
C SER A 392 1.34 -22.85 -5.26
N LEU A 393 2.36 -22.17 -5.76
CA LEU A 393 2.89 -20.93 -5.18
C LEU A 393 2.75 -19.80 -6.21
N HIS A 394 2.12 -18.70 -5.82
CA HIS A 394 2.10 -17.48 -6.65
C HIS A 394 2.31 -16.23 -5.80
N LEU A 395 2.77 -15.17 -6.45
CA LEU A 395 2.74 -13.81 -5.95
C LEU A 395 1.62 -13.05 -6.63
N THR A 396 0.87 -12.25 -5.87
CA THR A 396 -0.14 -11.32 -6.39
C THR A 396 0.37 -9.91 -6.18
N LEU A 397 0.63 -9.19 -7.26
CA LEU A 397 1.01 -7.79 -7.24
C LEU A 397 -0.26 -6.95 -7.41
N GLY A 398 -0.64 -6.23 -6.36
CA GLY A 398 -1.81 -5.36 -6.33
C GLY A 398 -1.47 -3.92 -6.72
N ILE A 399 -2.06 -3.44 -7.81
CA ILE A 399 -1.98 -2.04 -8.24
C ILE A 399 -3.08 -1.26 -7.53
N GLU A 400 -2.70 -0.72 -6.37
CA GLU A 400 -3.53 0.11 -5.52
C GLU A 400 -3.58 1.52 -6.11
N VAL A 401 -4.73 1.90 -6.67
CA VAL A 401 -4.95 3.24 -7.23
C VAL A 401 -5.44 4.11 -6.09
N GLU A 402 -4.52 4.84 -5.48
CA GLU A 402 -4.84 5.76 -4.40
C GLU A 402 -5.68 6.94 -4.92
N PRO A 403 -6.58 7.54 -4.11
CA PRO A 403 -7.49 8.59 -4.55
C PRO A 403 -6.84 9.78 -5.30
N PRO A 404 -5.63 10.28 -4.92
CA PRO A 404 -4.96 11.33 -5.70
C PRO A 404 -4.59 10.89 -7.12
N PHE A 405 -4.42 9.58 -7.34
CA PHE A 405 -3.91 9.00 -8.58
C PHE A 405 -4.99 8.39 -9.50
N GLU A 406 -6.26 8.66 -9.19
CA GLU A 406 -7.39 8.54 -10.11
C GLU A 406 -7.55 9.81 -10.98
N TRP A 407 -8.37 9.72 -12.02
CA TRP A 407 -8.72 10.88 -12.85
C TRP A 407 -9.50 11.96 -12.08
N GLU A 408 -10.30 11.59 -11.08
CA GLU A 408 -10.90 12.51 -10.12
C GLU A 408 -9.84 13.30 -9.35
N GLY A 409 -8.82 12.61 -8.85
CA GLY A 409 -7.66 13.23 -8.20
C GLY A 409 -6.99 14.24 -9.15
N PHE A 410 -6.73 13.85 -10.40
CA PHE A 410 -6.15 14.77 -11.40
C PHE A 410 -7.02 16.01 -11.64
N ALA A 411 -8.35 15.87 -11.69
CA ALA A 411 -9.27 17.00 -11.82
C ALA A 411 -9.24 17.94 -10.60
N HIS A 412 -9.09 17.41 -9.38
CA HIS A 412 -8.88 18.22 -8.18
C HIS A 412 -7.54 18.95 -8.18
N VAL A 413 -6.44 18.29 -8.59
CA VAL A 413 -5.14 18.95 -8.76
C VAL A 413 -5.24 20.07 -9.79
N ALA A 414 -5.96 19.84 -10.90
CA ALA A 414 -6.18 20.84 -11.94
C ALA A 414 -6.90 22.09 -11.39
N LEU A 415 -7.97 21.90 -10.61
CA LEU A 415 -8.68 23.01 -9.96
C LEU A 415 -7.79 23.75 -8.95
N CYS A 416 -7.00 23.02 -8.17
CA CYS A 416 -6.06 23.60 -7.23
C CYS A 416 -5.00 24.45 -7.93
N CYS A 417 -4.33 23.91 -8.96
CA CYS A 417 -3.33 24.62 -9.75
C CYS A 417 -3.93 25.86 -10.44
N TRP A 418 -5.08 25.72 -11.10
CA TRP A 418 -5.75 26.87 -11.72
C TRP A 418 -6.08 27.95 -10.68
N SER A 419 -6.70 27.59 -9.55
CA SER A 419 -7.03 28.52 -8.47
C SER A 419 -5.79 29.28 -7.97
N GLN A 420 -4.66 28.59 -7.83
CA GLN A 420 -3.40 29.21 -7.42
C GLN A 420 -2.87 30.25 -8.41
N THR A 421 -3.04 30.03 -9.73
CA THR A 421 -2.67 31.04 -10.75
C THR A 421 -3.54 32.29 -10.72
N GLN A 422 -4.75 32.20 -10.16
CA GLN A 422 -5.65 33.35 -10.03
C GLN A 422 -5.30 34.26 -8.85
N LYS A 423 -4.38 33.85 -7.95
CA LYS A 423 -3.97 34.64 -6.79
C LYS A 423 -3.26 35.92 -7.26
N GLN A 424 -3.81 37.08 -6.91
CA GLN A 424 -3.08 38.35 -6.98
C GLN A 424 -2.36 38.62 -5.64
N PRO A 425 -1.08 39.02 -5.64
CA PRO A 425 -0.25 39.15 -4.43
C PRO A 425 -0.63 40.31 -3.47
N GLN A 426 -1.79 40.94 -3.61
CA GLN A 426 -2.16 42.15 -2.86
C GLN A 426 -3.47 42.06 -2.06
N PHE A 427 -4.20 40.95 -2.10
CA PHE A 427 -5.48 40.85 -1.41
C PHE A 427 -5.36 40.24 -0.01
N SER A 428 -5.95 40.93 0.97
CA SER A 428 -6.18 40.40 2.32
C SER A 428 -7.54 39.71 2.39
N LEU A 429 -7.70 38.72 3.28
CA LEU A 429 -8.95 38.01 3.58
C LEU A 429 -10.15 38.91 3.98
N LEU A 430 -9.94 40.23 4.12
CA LEU A 430 -11.00 41.21 4.38
C LEU A 430 -11.82 41.59 3.13
N ASP A 431 -11.42 41.19 1.93
CA ASP A 431 -12.21 41.43 0.72
C ASP A 431 -13.30 40.35 0.55
N SER A 432 -14.57 40.77 0.56
CA SER A 432 -15.72 39.87 0.42
C SER A 432 -15.76 39.15 -0.92
N ALA A 433 -15.18 39.72 -1.98
CA ALA A 433 -15.12 39.09 -3.30
C ALA A 433 -14.16 37.88 -3.31
N VAL A 434 -12.99 38.03 -2.68
CA VAL A 434 -11.99 36.95 -2.58
C VAL A 434 -12.51 35.79 -1.75
N LEU A 435 -13.23 36.08 -0.66
CA LEU A 435 -13.85 35.04 0.16
C LEU A 435 -14.90 34.23 -0.61
N LEU A 436 -15.71 34.88 -1.46
CA LEU A 436 -16.71 34.20 -2.30
C LEU A 436 -16.05 33.30 -3.36
N ASP A 437 -14.91 33.70 -3.91
CA ASP A 437 -14.14 32.86 -4.84
C ASP A 437 -13.56 31.63 -4.14
N VAL A 438 -12.98 31.78 -2.95
CA VAL A 438 -12.50 30.66 -2.12
C VAL A 438 -13.62 29.67 -1.82
N ILE A 439 -14.79 30.16 -1.38
CA ILE A 439 -15.96 29.31 -1.11
C ILE A 439 -16.40 28.59 -2.39
N SER A 440 -16.44 29.30 -3.52
CA SER A 440 -16.87 28.73 -4.81
C SER A 440 -15.93 27.64 -5.31
N VAL A 441 -14.62 27.80 -5.16
CA VAL A 441 -13.62 26.76 -5.46
C VAL A 441 -13.86 25.51 -4.59
N ASN A 442 -14.09 25.68 -3.29
CA ASN A 442 -14.40 24.57 -2.39
C ASN A 442 -15.70 23.84 -2.76
N VAL A 443 -16.76 24.58 -3.11
CA VAL A 443 -18.00 23.98 -3.61
C VAL A 443 -17.77 23.24 -4.93
N LEU A 444 -16.90 23.75 -5.80
CA LEU A 444 -16.54 23.09 -7.06
C LEU A 444 -15.73 21.80 -6.85
N HIS A 445 -14.85 21.72 -5.84
CA HIS A 445 -14.25 20.45 -5.45
C HIS A 445 -15.33 19.42 -5.08
N VAL A 446 -16.30 19.77 -4.24
CA VAL A 446 -17.40 18.84 -3.91
C VAL A 446 -18.21 18.46 -5.15
N ALA A 447 -18.45 19.40 -6.07
CA ALA A 447 -19.15 19.12 -7.32
C ALA A 447 -18.36 18.16 -8.24
N ILE A 448 -17.03 18.26 -8.29
CA ILE A 448 -16.18 17.32 -9.04
C ILE A 448 -16.32 15.91 -8.46
N GLY A 449 -16.27 15.75 -7.14
CA GLY A 449 -16.45 14.43 -6.49
C GLY A 449 -17.81 13.80 -6.79
N LEU A 450 -18.89 14.59 -6.77
CA LEU A 450 -20.24 14.12 -7.14
C LEU A 450 -20.34 13.69 -8.61
N VAL A 451 -19.67 14.40 -9.52
CA VAL A 451 -19.57 13.99 -10.94
C VAL A 451 -18.76 12.69 -11.04
N GLY A 452 -17.66 12.55 -10.31
CA GLY A 452 -16.82 11.36 -10.33
C GLY A 452 -17.47 10.11 -9.72
N ASP A 453 -18.44 10.29 -8.81
CA ASP A 453 -19.29 9.19 -8.35
C ASP A 453 -20.26 8.68 -9.42
N SER A 454 -20.62 9.54 -10.37
CA SER A 454 -21.60 9.23 -11.43
C SER A 454 -20.94 8.77 -12.72
N ASP A 455 -19.75 9.28 -13.07
CA ASP A 455 -19.03 8.95 -14.31
C ASP A 455 -17.84 8.02 -14.03
N PRO A 456 -17.83 6.78 -14.56
CA PRO A 456 -16.79 5.80 -14.28
C PRO A 456 -15.41 6.20 -14.81
N THR A 457 -15.31 7.19 -15.71
CA THR A 457 -14.03 7.68 -16.24
C THR A 457 -13.19 8.35 -15.15
N PHE A 458 -13.84 9.04 -14.20
CA PHE A 458 -13.17 9.71 -13.08
C PHE A 458 -12.49 8.71 -12.13
N ARG A 459 -13.05 7.50 -12.01
CA ARG A 459 -12.52 6.43 -11.16
C ARG A 459 -11.36 5.66 -11.77
N LYS A 460 -11.07 5.85 -13.07
CA LYS A 460 -9.95 5.17 -13.73
C LYS A 460 -8.61 5.69 -13.22
N ALA A 461 -7.59 4.84 -13.24
CA ALA A 461 -6.25 5.25 -12.92
C ALA A 461 -5.77 6.34 -13.88
N CYS A 462 -5.23 7.41 -13.33
CA CYS A 462 -4.59 8.47 -14.10
C CYS A 462 -3.11 8.11 -14.30
N LEU A 463 -2.68 8.04 -15.56
CA LEU A 463 -1.34 7.56 -15.94
C LEU A 463 -0.42 8.72 -16.34
N VAL A 464 -0.80 9.97 -16.07
CA VAL A 464 -0.03 11.17 -16.42
C VAL A 464 1.38 11.16 -15.80
N ALA A 465 1.52 10.56 -14.62
CA ALA A 465 2.79 10.41 -13.91
C ALA A 465 3.47 9.04 -14.13
N ALA A 466 2.90 8.18 -14.99
CA ALA A 466 3.54 6.93 -15.38
C ALA A 466 4.82 7.19 -16.20
N ILE A 467 5.80 6.29 -16.13
CA ILE A 467 7.00 6.38 -16.95
C ILE A 467 6.61 6.15 -18.43
N SER A 468 6.52 7.24 -19.18
CA SER A 468 6.38 7.24 -20.65
C SER A 468 7.71 6.86 -21.28
N LEU A 469 7.71 5.85 -22.17
CA LEU A 469 8.84 5.55 -23.04
C LEU A 469 9.15 6.79 -23.88
N SER A 470 10.38 7.26 -23.85
CA SER A 470 10.85 8.36 -24.70
C SER A 470 11.22 7.90 -26.12
N SER A 471 11.06 6.61 -26.44
CA SER A 471 11.51 6.01 -27.71
C SER A 471 10.42 5.40 -28.58
N ASP A 472 9.15 5.33 -28.15
CA ASP A 472 8.08 4.86 -29.03
C ASP A 472 7.56 6.03 -29.87
N THR A 473 7.69 5.89 -31.18
CA THR A 473 7.42 6.89 -32.23
C THR A 473 5.95 7.37 -32.33
N GLY A 474 5.10 7.08 -31.34
CA GLY A 474 3.70 7.49 -31.29
C GLY A 474 3.33 8.03 -29.90
N CYS A 475 3.04 9.32 -29.82
CA CYS A 475 2.57 10.06 -28.64
C CYS A 475 1.16 9.62 -28.14
N TRP A 476 0.80 8.34 -28.31
CA TRP A 476 -0.57 7.84 -28.13
C TRP A 476 -1.03 7.95 -26.69
N LEU A 477 -0.15 7.65 -25.72
CA LEU A 477 -0.50 7.69 -24.30
C LEU A 477 -0.80 9.12 -23.88
N ASP A 478 0.09 10.08 -24.21
CA ASP A 478 -0.14 11.51 -23.94
C ASP A 478 -1.41 12.02 -24.63
N LEU A 479 -1.64 11.64 -25.89
CA LEU A 479 -2.88 12.00 -26.60
C LEU A 479 -4.13 11.44 -25.91
N ASN A 480 -4.07 10.18 -25.45
CA ASN A 480 -5.16 9.55 -24.72
C ASN A 480 -5.41 10.25 -23.37
N GLN A 481 -4.35 10.56 -22.60
CA GLN A 481 -4.45 11.30 -21.34
C GLN A 481 -5.07 12.69 -21.57
N ARG A 482 -4.66 13.43 -22.61
CA ARG A 482 -5.26 14.73 -22.97
C ARG A 482 -6.73 14.60 -23.35
N THR A 483 -7.07 13.57 -24.12
CA THR A 483 -8.45 13.32 -24.55
C THR A 483 -9.36 13.03 -23.35
N ILE A 484 -8.89 12.19 -22.41
CA ILE A 484 -9.61 11.93 -21.16
C ILE A 484 -9.75 13.23 -20.37
N PHE A 485 -8.67 13.99 -20.18
CA PHE A 485 -8.73 15.27 -19.46
C PHE A 485 -9.76 16.24 -20.07
N SER A 486 -9.75 16.43 -21.39
CA SER A 486 -10.77 17.27 -22.05
C SER A 486 -12.19 16.77 -21.82
N HIS A 487 -12.40 15.45 -21.83
CA HIS A 487 -13.69 14.85 -21.49
C HIS A 487 -14.11 15.14 -20.03
N LEU A 488 -13.17 15.02 -19.07
CA LEU A 488 -13.45 15.31 -17.66
C LEU A 488 -13.83 16.79 -17.46
N ILE A 489 -13.12 17.72 -18.10
CA ILE A 489 -13.43 19.15 -17.99
C ILE A 489 -14.80 19.48 -18.60
N ASP A 490 -15.15 18.86 -19.74
CA ASP A 490 -16.50 19.00 -20.33
C ASP A 490 -17.59 18.46 -19.39
N LYS A 491 -17.35 17.32 -18.74
CA LYS A 491 -18.24 16.75 -17.73
C LYS A 491 -18.40 17.64 -16.51
N VAL A 492 -17.31 18.19 -15.97
CA VAL A 492 -17.38 19.17 -14.87
C VAL A 492 -18.19 20.40 -15.30
N ASN A 493 -17.95 20.93 -16.50
CA ASN A 493 -18.67 22.10 -16.98
C ASN A 493 -20.18 21.86 -17.09
N THR A 494 -20.57 20.72 -17.68
CA THR A 494 -21.95 20.40 -18.01
C THR A 494 -22.76 19.78 -16.86
N GLU A 495 -22.12 19.02 -15.97
CA GLU A 495 -22.80 18.20 -14.95
C GLU A 495 -22.61 18.70 -13.51
N SER A 496 -21.61 19.55 -13.22
CA SER A 496 -21.45 20.11 -11.86
C SER A 496 -22.57 21.10 -11.51
N ARG A 497 -23.42 20.68 -10.56
CA ARG A 497 -24.60 21.43 -10.06
C ARG A 497 -24.35 22.02 -8.67
N PHE A 498 -24.45 23.34 -8.58
CA PHE A 498 -24.28 24.08 -7.32
C PHE A 498 -25.16 23.53 -6.20
N LEU A 499 -26.46 23.34 -6.47
CA LEU A 499 -27.42 22.95 -5.44
C LEU A 499 -27.11 21.57 -4.82
N GLU A 500 -26.63 20.63 -5.62
CA GLU A 500 -26.29 19.28 -5.16
C GLU A 500 -25.01 19.30 -4.31
N ALA A 501 -23.95 19.97 -4.80
CA ALA A 501 -22.71 20.15 -4.05
C ALA A 501 -22.91 20.91 -2.73
N PHE A 502 -23.66 22.01 -2.77
CA PHE A 502 -23.96 22.81 -1.59
C PHE A 502 -24.77 22.03 -0.55
N ARG A 503 -25.74 21.21 -0.99
CA ARG A 503 -26.51 20.34 -0.11
C ARG A 503 -25.66 19.21 0.48
N SER A 504 -24.73 18.65 -0.29
CA SER A 504 -23.78 17.65 0.21
C SER A 504 -22.96 18.21 1.38
N ILE A 505 -22.43 19.43 1.22
CA ILE A 505 -21.72 20.15 2.27
C ILE A 505 -22.62 20.38 3.49
N GLU A 506 -23.85 20.84 3.29
CA GLU A 506 -24.82 21.06 4.37
C GLU A 506 -25.07 19.78 5.19
N VAL A 507 -25.26 18.64 4.52
CA VAL A 507 -25.49 17.34 5.16
C VAL A 507 -24.27 16.90 5.96
N ALA A 508 -23.06 17.04 5.41
CA ALA A 508 -21.82 16.70 6.11
C ALA A 508 -21.66 17.53 7.40
N ILE A 509 -21.86 18.86 7.31
CA ILE A 509 -21.81 19.75 8.48
C ILE A 509 -22.85 19.35 9.54
N GLN A 510 -24.08 19.03 9.13
CA GLN A 510 -25.14 18.59 10.05
C GLN A 510 -24.78 17.28 10.77
N LYS A 511 -24.03 16.40 10.12
CA LYS A 511 -23.53 15.14 10.69
C LYS A 511 -22.21 15.30 11.45
N THR A 512 -21.64 16.51 11.54
CA THR A 512 -20.28 16.74 12.06
C THR A 512 -19.19 15.95 11.32
N GLU A 513 -19.43 15.67 10.05
CA GLU A 513 -18.49 15.04 9.12
C GLU A 513 -17.74 16.11 8.31
N ASP A 514 -16.48 15.85 7.95
CA ASP A 514 -15.70 16.73 7.09
C ASP A 514 -16.04 16.48 5.61
N PRO A 515 -16.69 17.41 4.89
CA PRO A 515 -17.04 17.24 3.48
C PRO A 515 -15.83 17.19 2.56
N PHE A 516 -14.64 17.55 3.05
CA PHE A 516 -13.40 17.55 2.26
C PHE A 516 -12.47 16.40 2.63
N HIS A 517 -12.92 15.44 3.47
CA HIS A 517 -12.09 14.33 3.94
C HIS A 517 -11.38 13.60 2.79
N GLN A 518 -12.10 13.34 1.68
CA GLN A 518 -11.60 12.61 0.51
C GLN A 518 -10.54 13.37 -0.31
N ILE A 519 -10.38 14.68 -0.09
CA ILE A 519 -9.43 15.53 -0.83
C ILE A 519 -8.42 16.22 0.08
N ARG A 520 -8.32 15.81 1.36
CA ARG A 520 -7.34 16.36 2.33
C ARG A 520 -5.90 16.31 1.85
N TRP A 521 -5.59 15.39 0.95
CA TRP A 521 -4.27 15.25 0.35
C TRP A 521 -3.89 16.42 -0.58
N LEU A 522 -4.84 17.28 -0.98
CA LEU A 522 -4.53 18.49 -1.77
C LEU A 522 -3.59 19.46 -1.05
N ARG A 523 -3.62 19.49 0.29
CA ARG A 523 -2.69 20.27 1.13
C ARG A 523 -1.21 20.03 0.83
N LEU A 524 -0.92 18.87 0.24
CA LEU A 524 0.42 18.40 -0.09
C LEU A 524 0.97 19.02 -1.37
N LEU A 525 0.12 19.67 -2.17
CA LEU A 525 0.55 20.47 -3.32
C LEU A 525 1.18 21.79 -2.90
N ASN A 526 0.91 22.28 -1.68
CA ASN A 526 1.52 23.50 -1.17
C ASN A 526 3.04 23.31 -1.00
N MET A 527 3.83 24.24 -1.52
CA MET A 527 5.29 24.19 -1.46
C MET A 527 5.75 24.45 -0.02
N GLU A 528 6.57 23.54 0.52
CA GLU A 528 7.36 23.80 1.72
C GLU A 528 8.26 25.02 1.44
N GLY A 529 7.94 26.17 2.03
CA GLY A 529 8.77 27.38 1.94
C GLY A 529 8.03 28.72 1.83
N GLU A 530 6.75 28.74 1.47
CA GLU A 530 5.96 29.98 1.43
C GLU A 530 4.84 29.97 2.47
N SER A 531 5.21 30.02 3.74
CA SER A 531 4.36 30.68 4.74
C SER A 531 4.45 32.19 4.50
N ILE A 532 3.95 32.67 3.37
CA ILE A 532 3.61 34.08 3.20
C ILE A 532 2.25 34.26 3.87
N GLU A 533 2.17 35.25 4.74
CA GLU A 533 1.05 35.62 5.59
C GLU A 533 -0.35 35.29 5.00
N GLY A 534 -0.97 34.23 5.54
CA GLY A 534 -2.38 34.32 5.95
C GLY A 534 -3.48 33.93 4.97
N ILE A 535 -3.24 33.22 3.86
CA ILE A 535 -4.34 32.64 3.05
C ILE A 535 -4.04 31.19 2.70
N ASP A 536 -4.46 30.29 3.60
CA ASP A 536 -4.56 28.86 3.31
C ASP A 536 -5.81 28.64 2.44
N TRP A 537 -5.63 28.13 1.22
CA TRP A 537 -6.76 27.82 0.33
C TRP A 537 -7.42 26.50 0.71
N ASP A 538 -6.79 25.73 1.59
CA ASP A 538 -7.48 24.81 2.49
C ASP A 538 -8.15 25.65 3.57
N VAL A 539 -9.38 26.11 3.32
CA VAL A 539 -10.22 26.57 4.44
C VAL A 539 -10.44 25.32 5.30
N PRO A 540 -9.82 25.20 6.50
CA PRO A 540 -9.98 24.01 7.31
C PRO A 540 -11.47 23.77 7.53
N PHE A 541 -11.92 22.52 7.60
CA PHE A 541 -13.32 22.17 7.87
C PHE A 541 -13.99 23.08 8.94
N VAL A 542 -13.24 23.39 10.00
CA VAL A 542 -13.64 24.26 11.11
C VAL A 542 -13.96 25.69 10.67
N GLU A 543 -13.26 26.24 9.69
CA GLU A 543 -13.52 27.57 9.13
C GLU A 543 -14.69 27.55 8.15
N MET A 544 -14.79 26.52 7.30
CA MET A 544 -15.92 26.42 6.36
C MET A 544 -17.24 26.23 7.11
N ALA A 545 -17.27 25.39 8.15
CA ALA A 545 -18.44 25.22 9.01
C ALA A 545 -18.88 26.52 9.72
N LYS A 546 -17.93 27.41 10.06
CA LYS A 546 -18.22 28.74 10.64
C LYS A 546 -18.80 29.71 9.60
N LEU A 547 -18.33 29.62 8.35
CA LEU A 547 -18.77 30.49 7.24
C LEU A 547 -20.07 30.00 6.59
N PHE A 548 -20.41 28.72 6.71
CA PHE A 548 -21.56 28.12 6.03
C PHE A 548 -22.91 28.82 6.34
N PRO A 549 -23.23 29.24 7.59
CA PRO A 549 -24.46 29.99 7.86
C PRO A 549 -24.53 31.34 7.12
N LEU A 550 -23.40 31.97 6.81
CA LEU A 550 -23.34 33.17 5.96
C LEU A 550 -23.60 32.80 4.50
N CYS A 551 -23.03 31.69 4.03
CA CYS A 551 -23.25 31.18 2.67
C CYS A 551 -24.74 30.88 2.42
N VAL A 552 -25.43 30.27 3.41
CA VAL A 552 -26.88 29.99 3.32
C VAL A 552 -27.69 31.29 3.20
N ARG A 553 -27.30 32.35 3.91
CA ARG A 553 -27.99 33.67 3.83
C ARG A 553 -27.76 34.40 2.52
N HIS A 554 -26.61 34.20 1.87
CA HIS A 554 -26.22 34.86 0.63
C HIS A 554 -26.14 33.87 -0.55
N LYS A 555 -26.99 32.84 -0.54
CA LYS A 555 -26.93 31.70 -1.46
C LYS A 555 -26.87 32.12 -2.94
N ASP A 556 -27.70 33.09 -3.35
CA ASP A 556 -27.74 33.56 -4.74
C ASP A 556 -26.41 34.19 -5.19
N GLN A 557 -25.69 34.87 -4.28
CA GLN A 557 -24.38 35.46 -4.57
C GLN A 557 -23.31 34.37 -4.67
N VAL A 558 -23.37 33.36 -3.80
CA VAL A 558 -22.46 32.20 -3.85
C VAL A 558 -22.70 31.39 -5.12
N GLU A 559 -23.96 31.17 -5.51
CA GLU A 559 -24.32 30.46 -6.74
C GLU A 559 -23.84 31.19 -8.00
N ALA A 560 -24.05 32.51 -8.07
CA ALA A 560 -23.56 33.32 -9.18
C ALA A 560 -22.03 33.28 -9.29
N THR A 561 -21.33 33.34 -8.14
CA THR A 561 -19.87 33.25 -8.08
C THR A 561 -19.38 31.85 -8.47
N PHE A 562 -20.04 30.80 -7.99
CA PHE A 562 -19.77 29.42 -8.36
C PHE A 562 -19.87 29.21 -9.87
N MET A 563 -20.93 29.71 -10.52
CA MET A 563 -21.08 29.58 -11.96
C MET A 563 -19.97 30.30 -12.73
N ARG A 564 -19.57 31.49 -12.27
CA ARG A 564 -18.43 32.23 -12.84
C ARG A 564 -17.12 31.47 -12.69
N VAL A 565 -16.82 30.99 -11.49
CA VAL A 565 -15.59 30.23 -11.17
C VAL A 565 -15.54 28.94 -11.99
N LYS A 566 -16.66 28.19 -12.05
CA LYS A 566 -16.77 26.96 -12.84
C LYS A 566 -16.50 27.21 -14.33
N SER A 567 -17.15 28.22 -14.93
CA SER A 567 -16.95 28.55 -16.35
C SER A 567 -15.49 28.89 -16.63
N ARG A 568 -14.91 29.80 -15.85
CA ARG A 568 -13.52 30.20 -16.02
C ARG A 568 -12.55 29.03 -15.85
N PHE A 569 -12.74 28.20 -14.83
CA PHE A 569 -11.93 27.00 -14.64
C PHE A 569 -11.98 26.10 -15.88
N CYS A 570 -13.18 25.79 -16.37
CA CYS A 570 -13.33 24.87 -17.50
C CYS A 570 -12.83 25.45 -18.83
N ASP A 571 -12.87 26.77 -18.99
CA ASP A 571 -12.41 27.48 -20.19
C ASP A 571 -10.89 27.72 -20.20
N GLU A 572 -10.28 27.92 -19.02
CA GLU A 572 -8.90 28.37 -18.88
C GLU A 572 -7.90 27.25 -18.51
N VAL A 573 -8.34 26.16 -17.87
CA VAL A 573 -7.43 25.12 -17.38
C VAL A 573 -6.75 24.34 -18.51
N LEU A 574 -5.43 24.21 -18.44
CA LEU A 574 -4.64 23.49 -19.44
C LEU A 574 -4.05 22.22 -18.83
N PHE A 575 -4.13 21.10 -19.55
CA PHE A 575 -3.53 19.83 -19.15
C PHE A 575 -2.06 19.98 -18.74
N GLY A 576 -1.27 20.72 -19.55
CA GLY A 576 0.16 20.90 -19.34
C GLY A 576 0.53 21.58 -18.02
N ASP A 577 -0.32 22.49 -17.52
CA ASP A 577 -0.07 23.25 -16.30
C ASP A 577 -0.23 22.40 -15.04
N VAL A 578 -0.88 21.23 -15.16
CA VAL A 578 -1.20 20.32 -14.05
C VAL A 578 -0.14 19.22 -13.90
N VAL A 579 0.49 18.81 -15.00
CA VAL A 579 1.37 17.62 -15.08
C VAL A 579 2.50 17.65 -14.05
N ASP A 580 3.18 18.78 -13.90
CA ASP A 580 4.36 18.87 -13.03
C ASP A 580 3.98 18.83 -11.55
N SER A 581 2.92 19.54 -11.15
CA SER A 581 2.37 19.48 -9.80
C SER A 581 1.90 18.07 -9.44
N TYR A 582 1.28 17.38 -10.40
CA TYR A 582 0.81 16.01 -10.23
C TYR A 582 1.97 15.01 -10.09
N LYS A 583 3.01 15.12 -10.91
CA LYS A 583 4.23 14.31 -10.78
C LYS A 583 4.97 14.58 -9.47
N MET A 584 5.05 15.84 -9.06
CA MET A 584 5.62 16.22 -7.77
C MET A 584 4.85 15.56 -6.62
N LEU A 585 3.51 15.52 -6.69
CA LEU A 585 2.69 14.85 -5.69
C LEU A 585 3.02 13.36 -5.62
N LEU A 586 3.07 12.67 -6.77
CA LEU A 586 3.47 11.26 -6.82
C LEU A 586 4.87 11.02 -6.21
N ASP A 587 5.82 11.89 -6.54
CA ASP A 587 7.19 11.78 -6.01
C ASP A 587 7.24 11.96 -4.49
N LYS A 588 6.41 12.85 -3.90
CA LYS A 588 6.30 12.99 -2.44
C LYS A 588 5.82 11.69 -1.79
N TYR A 589 4.74 11.10 -2.32
CA TYR A 589 4.20 9.82 -1.87
C TYR A 589 5.24 8.70 -1.96
N ARG A 590 5.84 8.53 -3.14
CA ARG A 590 6.84 7.49 -3.40
C ARG A 590 8.05 7.61 -2.50
N LYS A 591 8.56 8.83 -2.27
CA LYS A 591 9.72 9.03 -1.39
C LYS A 591 9.46 8.52 0.02
N VAL A 592 8.28 8.79 0.57
CA VAL A 592 7.91 8.36 1.92
C VAL A 592 7.70 6.86 1.97
N ILE A 593 6.85 6.31 1.09
CA ILE A 593 6.53 4.88 1.08
C ILE A 593 7.78 4.04 0.81
N ASN A 594 8.63 4.44 -0.14
CA ASN A 594 9.88 3.72 -0.41
C ASN A 594 10.84 3.75 0.77
N LYS A 595 10.95 4.89 1.49
CA LYS A 595 11.77 4.97 2.71
C LYS A 595 11.22 4.07 3.80
N ILE A 596 9.91 4.05 4.03
CA ILE A 596 9.27 3.15 5.01
C ILE A 596 9.53 1.70 4.59
N ALA A 597 9.19 1.32 3.36
CA ALA A 597 9.38 -0.03 2.86
C ALA A 597 10.82 -0.51 2.99
N PHE A 598 11.78 0.33 2.57
CA PHE A 598 13.19 0.04 2.71
C PHE A 598 13.63 -0.11 4.18
N GLY A 599 13.16 0.78 5.05
CA GLY A 599 13.39 0.68 6.49
C GLY A 599 12.90 -0.64 7.07
N VAL A 600 11.71 -1.11 6.65
CA VAL A 600 11.13 -2.40 7.10
C VAL A 600 11.91 -3.60 6.57
N VAL A 601 12.19 -3.65 5.27
CA VAL A 601 12.94 -4.74 4.63
C VAL A 601 14.28 -4.99 5.33
N ARG A 602 14.99 -3.92 5.73
CA ARG A 602 16.33 -4.03 6.31
C ARG A 602 16.38 -4.70 7.68
N PHE A 603 15.28 -4.80 8.42
CA PHE A 603 15.22 -5.59 9.67
C PHE A 603 14.45 -6.90 9.54
N CYS A 604 13.62 -7.10 8.50
CA CYS A 604 13.10 -8.42 8.11
C CYS A 604 14.22 -9.33 7.56
N CYS A 605 15.18 -8.77 6.81
CA CYS A 605 16.28 -9.53 6.19
C CYS A 605 17.39 -9.88 7.19
N ILE A 606 17.06 -10.53 8.30
CA ILE A 606 18.01 -10.96 9.34
C ILE A 606 18.89 -12.12 8.83
N SER A 607 18.35 -12.97 7.98
CA SER A 607 19.00 -14.20 7.49
C SER A 607 20.04 -13.96 6.39
N CYS A 608 20.04 -12.79 5.74
CA CYS A 608 21.02 -12.45 4.70
C CYS A 608 22.42 -12.12 5.25
N VAL A 609 22.63 -12.15 6.58
CA VAL A 609 23.97 -12.02 7.19
C VAL A 609 24.76 -13.34 7.09
N LYS A 610 24.17 -14.40 6.52
CA LYS A 610 24.88 -15.61 6.08
C LYS A 610 24.56 -15.94 4.62
N LEU A 611 25.04 -15.14 3.68
CA LEU A 611 25.39 -15.56 2.32
C LEU A 611 26.62 -14.78 1.86
#